data_AF-A0A812T3H9-F1
#
_entry.id   AF-A0A812T3H9-F1
#
_cell.length_a   1.000
_cell.length_b   1.000
_cell.length_c   1.000
_cell.angle_alpha   90.00
_cell.angle_beta   90.00
_cell.angle_gamma   90.00
#
_symmetry.space_group_name_H-M   'P 1'
#
loop_
_entity.id
_entity.type
_entity.pdbx_description
1 polymer ?
#
loop_
_entity_poly.entity_id
_entity_poly.type
_entity_poly.pdbx_seq_one_letter_code
_entity_poly.pdbx_strand_id
1 'polypeptide(L)'
;AFILALVQFIRYLCKYFEKQAAAQKNRVMVIVLKVLGCIIWCVEKCIKFLNKNAYIQVALMGTNFCTSAKNAFQLIIRNMFRFGVVAILGTVIHYIGWTVIFVGTTVIGYFIFDAFHPSEDSLLPLLTYAATGYIVAHLYMNVFGLAVDTSLQCFIAAEEMGCAEEYVPGPLKSLVDSNPGKKKWKMFGSSKARFLEALCGA
;
A
#
# COMPACT_ATOMS: atom_id res chain seq x y z
N ALA A 1 -5.63 5.00 12.69
CA ALA A 1 -4.37 5.33 13.39
C ALA A 1 -4.29 4.73 14.79
N PHE A 2 -5.29 4.93 15.67
CA PHE A 2 -5.27 4.44 17.06
C PHE A 2 -5.04 2.92 17.22
N ILE A 3 -5.79 2.09 16.48
CA ILE A 3 -5.65 0.62 16.52
C ILE A 3 -4.22 0.18 16.11
N LEU A 4 -3.62 0.90 15.15
CA LEU A 4 -2.26 0.61 14.70
C LEU A 4 -1.23 0.91 15.78
N ALA A 5 -1.35 2.08 16.43
CA ALA A 5 -0.48 2.50 17.53
C ALA A 5 -0.59 1.53 18.72
N LEU A 6 -1.79 1.07 19.05
CA LEU A 6 -2.02 0.10 20.12
C LEU A 6 -1.33 -1.25 19.84
N VAL A 7 -1.42 -1.75 18.61
CA VAL A 7 -0.76 -3.01 18.21
C VAL A 7 0.77 -2.85 18.20
N GLN A 8 1.27 -1.70 17.76
CA GLN A 8 2.70 -1.38 17.83
C GLN A 8 3.21 -1.31 19.28
N PHE A 9 2.42 -0.71 20.16
CA PHE A 9 2.72 -0.66 21.59
C PHE A 9 2.76 -2.06 22.21
N ILE A 10 1.79 -2.92 21.92
CA ILE A 10 1.79 -4.32 22.39
C ILE A 10 3.03 -5.06 21.89
N ARG A 11 3.42 -4.88 20.62
CA ARG A 11 4.64 -5.48 20.06
C ARG A 11 5.91 -5.02 20.78
N TYR A 12 5.97 -3.73 21.13
CA TYR A 12 7.07 -3.16 21.90
C TYR A 12 7.17 -3.82 23.28
N LEU A 13 6.03 -3.97 23.98
CA LEU A 13 5.98 -4.66 25.28
C LEU A 13 6.43 -6.12 25.18
N CYS A 14 6.01 -6.87 24.15
CA CYS A 14 6.44 -8.27 23.99
C CYS A 14 7.95 -8.40 23.75
N LYS A 15 8.56 -7.49 22.97
CA LYS A 15 10.03 -7.43 22.81
C LYS A 15 10.74 -7.05 24.11
N TYR A 16 10.14 -6.18 24.91
CA TYR A 16 10.67 -5.83 26.22
C TYR A 16 10.71 -7.06 27.15
N PHE A 17 9.60 -7.80 27.24
CA PHE A 17 9.55 -9.04 28.02
C PHE A 17 10.46 -10.14 27.48
N GLU A 18 10.67 -10.23 26.16
CA GLU A 18 11.61 -11.19 25.57
C GLU A 18 13.04 -10.93 26.06
N LYS A 19 13.48 -9.67 26.07
CA LYS A 19 14.79 -9.28 26.60
C LYS A 19 14.93 -9.62 28.08
N GLN A 20 13.89 -9.40 28.87
CA GLN A 20 13.89 -9.69 30.30
C GLN A 20 13.87 -11.20 30.61
N ALA A 21 13.12 -11.99 29.84
CA ALA A 21 13.10 -13.45 29.96
C ALA A 21 14.43 -14.09 29.50
N ALA A 22 15.08 -13.50 28.49
CA ALA A 22 16.41 -13.92 28.04
C ALA A 22 17.47 -13.65 29.12
N ALA A 23 17.38 -12.52 29.82
CA ALA A 23 18.25 -12.21 30.96
C ALA A 23 18.08 -13.21 32.13
N GLN A 24 16.88 -13.76 32.33
CA GLN A 24 16.60 -14.79 33.34
C GLN A 24 16.89 -16.24 32.88
N LYS A 25 17.49 -16.45 31.70
CA LYS A 25 17.81 -17.77 31.10
C LYS A 25 16.61 -18.74 30.97
N ASN A 26 15.37 -18.25 31.05
CA ASN A 26 14.18 -19.10 30.89
C ASN A 26 13.87 -19.34 29.41
N ARG A 27 14.44 -20.41 28.85
CA ARG A 27 14.35 -20.76 27.43
C ARG A 27 12.91 -20.96 26.94
N VAL A 28 12.03 -21.50 27.77
CA VAL A 28 10.61 -21.74 27.42
C VAL A 28 9.89 -20.40 27.22
N MET A 29 10.10 -19.46 28.14
CA MET A 29 9.45 -18.14 28.07
C MET A 29 9.93 -17.32 26.86
N VAL A 30 11.20 -17.43 26.50
CA VAL A 30 11.76 -16.81 25.28
C VAL A 30 11.12 -17.36 24.01
N ILE A 31 10.93 -18.69 23.91
CA ILE A 31 10.29 -19.32 22.74
C ILE A 31 8.84 -18.87 22.61
N VAL A 32 8.08 -18.87 23.70
CA VAL A 32 6.67 -18.41 23.71
C VAL A 32 6.57 -16.95 23.28
N LEU A 33 7.43 -16.06 23.81
CA LEU A 33 7.44 -14.65 23.45
C LEU A 33 7.86 -14.40 21.99
N LYS A 34 8.74 -15.23 21.41
CA LYS A 34 9.07 -15.18 19.98
C LYS A 34 7.87 -15.56 19.11
N VAL A 35 7.15 -16.62 19.45
CA VAL A 35 5.93 -17.03 18.73
C VAL A 35 4.86 -15.95 18.84
N LEU A 36 4.63 -15.41 20.03
CA LEU A 36 3.67 -14.32 20.26
C LEU A 36 4.08 -13.05 19.48
N GLY A 37 5.37 -12.73 19.47
CA GLY A 37 5.94 -11.61 18.70
C GLY A 37 5.76 -11.79 17.19
N CYS A 38 5.85 -13.02 16.68
CA CYS A 38 5.56 -13.35 15.28
C CYS A 38 4.07 -13.13 14.95
N ILE A 39 3.16 -13.63 15.79
CA ILE A 39 1.72 -13.45 15.62
C ILE A 39 1.35 -11.96 15.63
N ILE A 40 1.88 -11.19 16.59
CA ILE A 40 1.64 -9.74 16.68
C ILE A 40 2.23 -9.01 15.47
N TRP A 41 3.37 -9.45 14.94
CA TRP A 41 3.94 -8.88 13.71
C TRP A 41 3.03 -9.13 12.50
N CYS A 42 2.50 -10.34 12.35
CA CYS A 42 1.51 -10.66 11.33
C CYS A 42 0.26 -9.78 11.47
N VAL A 43 -0.26 -9.63 12.70
CA VAL A 43 -1.42 -8.77 12.99
C VAL A 43 -1.14 -7.31 12.67
N GLU A 44 0.04 -6.78 12.99
CA GLU A 44 0.46 -5.41 12.62
C GLU A 44 0.43 -5.23 11.10
N LYS A 45 0.98 -6.21 10.35
CA LYS A 45 0.98 -6.18 8.88
C LYS A 45 -0.43 -6.26 8.31
N CYS A 46 -1.28 -7.13 8.84
CA CYS A 46 -2.69 -7.23 8.45
C CYS A 46 -3.45 -5.93 8.73
N ILE A 47 -3.25 -5.29 9.89
CA ILE A 47 -3.94 -4.05 10.25
C ILE A 47 -3.42 -2.86 9.43
N LYS A 48 -2.13 -2.81 9.08
CA LYS A 48 -1.61 -1.81 8.13
C LYS A 48 -2.24 -1.97 6.76
N PHE A 49 -2.28 -3.20 6.26
CA PHE A 49 -2.87 -3.52 4.98
C PHE A 49 -4.37 -3.20 4.95
N LEU A 50 -5.11 -3.60 6.00
CA LEU A 50 -6.53 -3.30 6.16
C LEU A 50 -6.76 -1.80 6.26
N ASN A 51 -5.98 -1.05 7.04
CA ASN A 51 -6.15 0.41 7.10
C ASN A 51 -5.97 1.07 5.73
N LYS A 52 -4.97 0.66 4.94
CA LYS A 52 -4.74 1.24 3.60
C LYS A 52 -5.91 0.90 2.66
N ASN A 53 -6.24 -0.37 2.51
CA ASN A 53 -7.27 -0.82 1.58
C ASN A 53 -8.69 -0.44 2.03
N ALA A 54 -8.98 -0.47 3.33
CA ALA A 54 -10.26 -0.02 3.87
C ALA A 54 -10.40 1.49 3.74
N TYR A 55 -9.35 2.29 3.93
CA TYR A 55 -9.42 3.73 3.72
C TYR A 55 -9.76 4.09 2.27
N ILE A 56 -9.17 3.39 1.30
CA ILE A 56 -9.54 3.52 -0.12
C ILE A 56 -11.03 3.18 -0.31
N GLN A 57 -11.51 2.04 0.21
CA GLN A 57 -12.93 1.68 0.14
C GLN A 57 -13.87 2.64 0.88
N VAL A 58 -13.43 3.25 1.99
CA VAL A 58 -14.19 4.32 2.68
C VAL A 58 -14.28 5.55 1.77
N ALA A 59 -13.19 5.93 1.10
CA ALA A 59 -13.18 7.06 0.17
C ALA A 59 -14.07 6.81 -1.06
N LEU A 60 -14.12 5.57 -1.56
CA LEU A 60 -14.96 5.20 -2.71
C LEU A 60 -16.44 5.05 -2.36
N MET A 61 -16.75 4.42 -1.22
CA MET A 61 -18.11 3.97 -0.88
C MET A 61 -18.79 4.80 0.23
N GLY A 62 -18.03 5.66 0.93
CA GLY A 62 -18.54 6.46 2.05
C GLY A 62 -19.19 5.63 3.15
N THR A 63 -18.65 4.44 3.47
CA THR A 63 -19.17 3.57 4.54
C THR A 63 -18.23 3.51 5.74
N ASN A 64 -18.74 3.08 6.91
CA ASN A 64 -17.95 2.96 8.13
C ASN A 64 -16.75 2.03 7.93
N PHE A 65 -15.66 2.28 8.67
CA PHE A 65 -14.39 1.58 8.51
C PHE A 65 -14.51 0.04 8.56
N CYS A 66 -15.27 -0.53 9.51
CA CYS A 66 -15.44 -1.98 9.62
C CYS A 66 -16.16 -2.59 8.40
N THR A 67 -17.18 -1.91 7.88
CA THR A 67 -17.92 -2.36 6.68
C THR A 67 -17.02 -2.26 5.45
N SER A 68 -16.34 -1.13 5.27
CA SER A 68 -15.39 -0.93 4.17
C SER A 68 -14.22 -1.92 4.22
N ALA A 69 -13.71 -2.27 5.42
CA ALA A 69 -12.64 -3.24 5.58
C ALA A 69 -13.05 -4.65 5.18
N LYS A 70 -14.27 -5.08 5.56
CA LYS A 70 -14.83 -6.37 5.15
C LYS A 70 -15.01 -6.44 3.63
N ASN A 71 -15.52 -5.37 3.04
CA ASN A 71 -15.76 -5.26 1.61
C ASN A 71 -14.43 -5.26 0.82
N ALA A 72 -13.43 -4.49 1.26
CA ALA A 72 -12.09 -4.46 0.69
C ALA A 72 -11.47 -5.87 0.67
N PHE A 73 -11.56 -6.59 1.79
CA PHE A 73 -10.98 -7.92 1.93
C PHE A 73 -11.65 -8.95 1.01
N GLN A 74 -12.97 -8.94 0.92
CA GLN A 74 -13.72 -9.83 0.03
C GLN A 74 -13.41 -9.54 -1.45
N LEU A 75 -13.26 -8.27 -1.82
CA LEU A 75 -12.95 -7.84 -3.18
C LEU A 75 -11.52 -8.26 -3.60
N ILE A 76 -10.56 -8.13 -2.68
CA ILE A 76 -9.17 -8.57 -2.89
C ILE A 76 -9.09 -10.10 -3.03
N ILE A 77 -9.78 -10.88 -2.18
CA ILE A 77 -9.73 -12.34 -2.25
C ILE A 77 -10.31 -12.86 -3.57
N ARG A 78 -11.43 -12.30 -4.02
CA ARG A 78 -12.11 -12.75 -5.24
C ARG A 78 -11.31 -12.46 -6.52
N ASN A 79 -10.47 -11.43 -6.47
CA ASN A 79 -9.62 -11.00 -7.59
C ASN A 79 -8.14 -11.12 -7.25
N MET A 80 -7.77 -12.04 -6.34
CA MET A 80 -6.41 -12.09 -5.78
C MET A 80 -5.33 -12.30 -6.84
N PHE A 81 -5.65 -12.98 -7.94
CA PHE A 81 -4.72 -13.20 -9.04
C PHE A 81 -4.41 -11.87 -9.77
N ARG A 82 -5.44 -11.12 -10.16
CA ARG A 82 -5.28 -9.80 -10.80
C ARG A 82 -4.59 -8.81 -9.86
N PHE A 83 -5.01 -8.79 -8.60
CA PHE A 83 -4.39 -7.95 -7.57
C PHE A 83 -2.91 -8.32 -7.34
N GLY A 84 -2.60 -9.62 -7.31
CA GLY A 84 -1.24 -10.13 -7.17
C GLY A 84 -0.34 -9.74 -8.34
N VAL A 85 -0.81 -9.89 -9.58
CA VAL A 85 -0.05 -9.48 -10.78
C VAL A 85 0.25 -7.98 -10.74
N VAL A 86 -0.75 -7.14 -10.44
CA VAL A 86 -0.55 -5.69 -10.36
C VAL A 86 0.36 -5.31 -9.19
N ALA A 87 0.27 -6.00 -8.05
CA ALA A 87 1.17 -5.78 -6.92
C ALA A 87 2.63 -6.11 -7.28
N ILE A 88 2.87 -7.19 -8.05
CA ILE A 88 4.21 -7.54 -8.54
C ILE A 88 4.73 -6.48 -9.51
N LEU A 89 3.91 -6.08 -10.48
CA LEU A 89 4.28 -5.00 -11.43
C LEU A 89 4.55 -3.68 -10.71
N GLY A 90 3.70 -3.32 -9.75
CA GLY A 90 3.88 -2.14 -8.91
C GLY A 90 5.18 -2.21 -8.10
N THR A 91 5.60 -3.39 -7.66
CA THR A 91 6.89 -3.58 -6.98
C THR A 91 8.07 -3.35 -7.93
N VAL A 92 8.01 -3.87 -9.16
CA VAL A 92 9.05 -3.62 -10.18
C VAL A 92 9.14 -2.13 -10.51
N ILE A 93 8.01 -1.48 -10.76
CA ILE A 93 7.95 -0.03 -11.02
C ILE A 93 8.45 0.75 -9.80
N HIS A 94 8.16 0.30 -8.59
CA HIS A 94 8.66 0.91 -7.35
C HIS A 94 10.19 0.93 -7.33
N TYR A 95 10.83 -0.21 -7.59
CA TYR A 95 12.29 -0.29 -7.62
C TYR A 95 12.92 0.57 -8.71
N ILE A 96 12.37 0.54 -9.92
CA ILE A 96 12.88 1.34 -11.04
C ILE A 96 12.72 2.83 -10.73
N GLY A 97 11.52 3.28 -10.38
CA GLY A 97 11.24 4.69 -10.10
C GLY A 97 12.05 5.22 -8.92
N TRP A 98 12.19 4.43 -7.85
CA TRP A 98 13.01 4.81 -6.71
C TRP A 98 14.48 4.99 -7.10
N THR A 99 15.02 4.04 -7.87
CA THR A 99 16.42 4.09 -8.31
C THR A 99 16.67 5.27 -9.24
N VAL A 100 15.76 5.53 -10.19
CA VAL A 100 15.88 6.66 -11.12
C VAL A 100 15.82 8.00 -10.40
N ILE A 101 14.89 8.18 -9.45
CA ILE A 101 14.78 9.44 -8.70
C ILE A 101 16.01 9.63 -7.80
N PHE A 102 16.45 8.59 -7.09
CA PHE A 102 17.61 8.65 -6.20
C PHE A 102 18.90 8.96 -6.96
N VAL A 103 19.21 8.18 -8.00
CA VAL A 103 20.42 8.34 -8.81
C VAL A 103 20.36 9.64 -9.60
N GLY A 104 19.23 9.94 -10.24
CA GLY A 104 19.06 11.16 -11.04
C GLY A 104 19.24 12.42 -10.21
N THR A 105 18.63 12.50 -9.03
CA THR A 105 18.78 13.65 -8.12
C THR A 105 20.22 13.79 -7.64
N THR A 106 20.88 12.68 -7.31
CA THR A 106 22.27 12.69 -6.81
C THR A 106 23.25 13.13 -7.91
N VAL A 107 23.10 12.59 -9.12
CA VAL A 107 23.97 12.89 -10.27
C VAL A 107 23.77 14.33 -10.74
N ILE A 108 22.53 14.77 -10.92
CA ILE A 108 22.22 16.15 -11.31
C ILE A 108 22.70 17.12 -10.22
N GLY A 109 22.46 16.80 -8.95
CA GLY A 109 22.95 17.60 -7.82
C GLY A 109 24.47 17.74 -7.79
N TYR A 110 25.20 16.65 -8.07
CA TYR A 110 26.65 16.67 -8.18
C TYR A 110 27.15 17.56 -9.32
N PHE A 111 26.60 17.42 -10.54
CA PHE A 111 27.01 18.26 -11.68
C PHE A 111 26.71 19.74 -11.46
N ILE A 112 25.58 20.06 -10.81
CA ILE A 112 25.26 21.44 -10.44
C ILE A 112 26.30 21.95 -9.43
N PHE A 113 26.63 21.17 -8.41
CA PHE A 113 27.63 21.58 -7.42
C PHE A 113 29.01 21.84 -8.04
N ASP A 114 29.48 20.91 -8.87
CA ASP A 114 30.77 21.01 -9.58
C ASP A 114 30.84 22.25 -10.48
N ALA A 115 29.74 22.61 -11.15
CA ALA A 115 29.66 23.81 -11.98
C ALA A 115 29.77 25.13 -11.19
N PHE A 116 29.32 25.16 -9.93
CA PHE A 116 29.37 26.37 -9.10
C PHE A 116 30.62 26.45 -8.21
N HIS A 117 31.16 25.33 -7.74
CA HIS A 117 32.31 25.28 -6.82
C HIS A 117 33.32 24.19 -7.23
N PRO A 118 34.08 24.40 -8.31
CA PRO A 118 34.98 23.38 -8.88
C PRO A 118 36.21 23.04 -8.02
N SER A 119 36.48 23.82 -6.97
CA SER A 119 37.71 23.72 -6.16
C SER A 119 37.48 23.18 -4.74
N GLU A 120 36.23 22.89 -4.37
CA GLU A 120 35.84 22.51 -3.01
C GLU A 120 35.60 21.00 -2.88
N ASP A 121 35.83 20.46 -1.67
CA ASP A 121 35.61 19.04 -1.39
C ASP A 121 34.13 18.66 -1.60
N SER A 122 33.87 17.89 -2.67
CA SER A 122 32.53 17.52 -3.10
C SER A 122 31.84 16.46 -2.24
N LEU A 123 32.50 15.92 -1.21
CA LEU A 123 31.97 14.83 -0.39
C LEU A 123 30.73 15.26 0.42
N LEU A 124 30.79 16.42 1.07
CA LEU A 124 29.71 16.90 1.93
C LEU A 124 28.43 17.24 1.12
N PRO A 125 28.51 18.00 0.01
CA PRO A 125 27.36 18.24 -0.87
C PRO A 125 26.81 16.96 -1.51
N LEU A 126 27.67 16.03 -1.92
CA LEU A 126 27.21 14.77 -2.49
C LEU A 126 26.34 13.98 -1.50
N LEU A 127 26.74 13.95 -0.22
CA LEU A 127 25.95 13.31 0.83
C LEU A 127 24.61 14.02 1.07
N THR A 128 24.54 15.35 1.00
CA THR A 128 23.28 16.09 1.17
C THR A 128 22.34 15.87 -0.02
N TYR A 129 22.84 15.85 -1.25
CA TYR A 129 22.04 15.51 -2.44
C TYR A 129 21.57 14.05 -2.44
N ALA A 130 22.41 13.12 -2.00
CA ALA A 130 22.02 11.72 -1.84
C ALA A 130 20.94 11.58 -0.75
N ALA A 131 21.10 12.21 0.41
CA ALA A 131 20.13 12.15 1.50
C ALA A 131 18.76 12.75 1.09
N THR A 132 18.76 13.91 0.43
CA THR A 132 17.54 14.54 -0.07
C THR A 132 16.89 13.71 -1.18
N GLY A 133 17.67 13.21 -2.13
CA GLY A 133 17.20 12.30 -3.17
C GLY A 133 16.57 11.02 -2.61
N TYR A 134 17.14 10.45 -1.54
CA TYR A 134 16.61 9.26 -0.86
C TYR A 134 15.22 9.52 -0.26
N ILE A 135 15.08 10.65 0.45
CA ILE A 135 13.80 11.04 1.09
C ILE A 135 12.74 11.31 0.02
N VAL A 136 13.08 12.08 -1.02
CA VAL A 136 12.16 12.40 -2.12
C VAL A 136 11.73 11.16 -2.88
N ALA A 137 12.67 10.28 -3.24
CA ALA A 137 12.37 9.02 -3.91
C ALA A 137 11.42 8.15 -3.09
N HIS A 138 11.67 8.01 -1.78
CA HIS A 138 10.82 7.21 -0.90
C HIS A 138 9.43 7.83 -0.73
N LEU A 139 9.33 9.15 -0.57
CA LEU A 139 8.04 9.84 -0.44
C LEU A 139 7.21 9.70 -1.72
N TYR A 140 7.80 10.00 -2.87
CA TYR A 140 7.12 9.98 -4.16
C TYR A 140 6.64 8.57 -4.52
N MET A 141 7.52 7.57 -4.39
CA MET A 141 7.16 6.19 -4.74
C MET A 141 6.11 5.59 -3.79
N ASN A 142 6.02 6.06 -2.55
CA ASN A 142 4.92 5.68 -1.64
C ASN A 142 3.57 6.26 -2.09
N VAL A 143 3.54 7.53 -2.50
CA VAL A 143 2.32 8.16 -3.05
C VAL A 143 1.90 7.47 -4.35
N PHE A 144 2.86 7.21 -5.24
CA PHE A 144 2.62 6.47 -6.48
C PHE A 144 2.02 5.09 -6.21
N GLY A 145 2.60 4.33 -5.26
CA GLY A 145 2.06 3.02 -4.87
C GLY A 145 0.64 3.09 -4.30
N LEU A 146 0.32 4.12 -3.53
CA LEU A 146 -1.07 4.34 -3.05
C LEU A 146 -2.03 4.68 -4.19
N ALA A 147 -1.58 5.46 -5.18
CA ALA A 147 -2.39 5.81 -6.35
C ALA A 147 -2.72 4.57 -7.19
N VAL A 148 -1.73 3.72 -7.47
CA VAL A 148 -1.93 2.46 -8.22
C VAL A 148 -2.91 1.53 -7.52
N ASP A 149 -2.77 1.34 -6.20
CA ASP A 149 -3.71 0.52 -5.41
C ASP A 149 -5.14 1.09 -5.48
N THR A 150 -5.28 2.42 -5.38
CA THR A 150 -6.57 3.10 -5.50
C THR A 150 -7.19 2.91 -6.87
N SER A 151 -6.45 3.17 -7.94
CA SER A 151 -6.91 2.99 -9.33
C SER A 151 -7.36 1.56 -9.61
N LEU A 152 -6.62 0.56 -9.12
CA LEU A 152 -7.01 -0.84 -9.26
C LEU A 152 -8.30 -1.16 -8.50
N GLN A 153 -8.44 -0.66 -7.27
CA GLN A 153 -9.68 -0.83 -6.51
C GLN A 153 -10.88 -0.15 -7.17
N CYS A 154 -10.68 1.05 -7.73
CA CYS A 154 -11.71 1.74 -8.53
C CYS A 154 -12.13 0.89 -9.72
N PHE A 155 -11.16 0.33 -10.44
CA PHE A 155 -11.41 -0.51 -11.60
C PHE A 155 -12.20 -1.77 -11.26
N ILE A 156 -11.79 -2.52 -10.23
CA ILE A 156 -12.50 -3.73 -9.81
C ILE A 156 -13.90 -3.39 -9.28
N ALA A 157 -14.04 -2.27 -8.55
CA ALA A 157 -15.35 -1.80 -8.09
C ALA A 157 -16.28 -1.46 -9.27
N ALA A 158 -15.78 -0.80 -10.32
CA ALA A 158 -16.55 -0.51 -11.53
C ALA A 158 -16.96 -1.79 -12.28
N GLU A 159 -16.09 -2.80 -12.32
CA GLU A 159 -16.39 -4.12 -12.89
C GLU A 159 -17.51 -4.83 -12.13
N GLU A 160 -17.48 -4.80 -10.80
CA GLU A 160 -18.55 -5.39 -9.97
C GLU A 160 -19.90 -4.67 -10.12
N MET A 161 -19.89 -3.37 -10.44
CA MET A 161 -21.09 -2.56 -10.70
C MET A 161 -21.65 -2.75 -12.12
N GLY A 162 -20.85 -3.25 -13.06
CA GLY A 162 -21.24 -3.40 -14.47
C GLY A 162 -21.10 -2.14 -15.32
N CYS A 163 -20.40 -1.12 -14.82
CA CYS A 163 -20.10 0.14 -15.51
C CYS A 163 -18.73 0.15 -16.19
N ALA A 164 -17.98 -0.95 -16.09
CA ALA A 164 -16.61 -1.04 -16.59
C ALA A 164 -16.51 -0.93 -18.13
N GLU A 165 -17.55 -1.29 -18.89
CA GLU A 165 -17.47 -1.24 -20.35
C GLU A 165 -17.42 0.18 -20.92
N GLU A 166 -17.88 1.18 -20.17
CA GLU A 166 -18.02 2.57 -20.63
C GLU A 166 -16.83 3.47 -20.21
N TYR A 167 -16.16 3.18 -19.09
CA TYR A 167 -15.11 4.05 -18.51
C TYR A 167 -13.71 3.42 -18.40
N VAL A 168 -13.49 2.19 -18.86
CA VAL A 168 -12.19 1.49 -18.72
C VAL A 168 -11.32 1.63 -19.97
N PRO A 169 -10.03 2.01 -19.83
CA PRO A 169 -9.11 2.10 -20.95
C PRO A 169 -8.82 0.73 -21.58
N GLY A 170 -8.76 0.69 -22.92
CA GLY A 170 -8.67 -0.52 -23.75
C GLY A 170 -7.67 -1.62 -23.32
N PRO A 171 -6.45 -1.31 -22.83
CA PRO A 171 -5.51 -2.33 -22.37
C PRO A 171 -6.04 -3.15 -21.18
N LEU A 172 -6.83 -2.55 -20.30
CA LEU A 172 -7.44 -3.20 -19.13
C LEU A 172 -8.68 -4.03 -19.51
N LYS A 173 -9.33 -3.74 -20.65
CA LYS A 173 -10.48 -4.50 -21.16
C LYS A 173 -10.11 -5.94 -21.50
N SER A 174 -8.89 -6.17 -21.99
CA SER A 174 -8.36 -7.52 -22.23
C SER A 174 -8.25 -8.38 -20.97
N LEU A 175 -8.03 -7.73 -19.81
CA LEU A 175 -8.03 -8.40 -18.52
C LEU A 175 -9.45 -8.70 -18.03
N VAL A 176 -10.45 -7.88 -18.40
CA VAL A 176 -11.90 -8.05 -18.07
C VAL A 176 -12.47 -9.31 -18.71
N ASP A 177 -12.19 -9.55 -20.01
CA ASP A 177 -12.82 -10.63 -20.78
C ASP A 177 -12.46 -12.06 -20.31
N SER A 178 -11.43 -12.20 -19.46
CA SER A 178 -10.97 -13.50 -18.96
C SER A 178 -11.74 -14.03 -17.73
N ASN A 179 -12.84 -13.42 -17.29
CA ASN A 179 -13.59 -13.88 -16.11
C ASN A 179 -14.98 -14.49 -16.43
N PRO A 180 -15.18 -15.83 -16.30
CA PRO A 180 -16.47 -16.49 -16.51
C PRO A 180 -17.44 -16.41 -15.30
N GLY A 181 -17.13 -15.65 -14.24
CA GLY A 181 -17.89 -15.63 -12.99
C GLY A 181 -18.78 -14.41 -12.75
N LYS A 182 -19.74 -14.11 -13.64
CA LYS A 182 -20.75 -13.04 -13.45
C LYS A 182 -21.72 -13.37 -12.29
N LYS A 183 -21.29 -13.22 -11.04
CA LYS A 183 -22.23 -13.08 -9.91
C LYS A 183 -22.33 -11.61 -9.54
N LYS A 184 -23.41 -10.96 -10.01
CA LYS A 184 -23.79 -9.58 -9.67
C LYS A 184 -24.08 -9.53 -8.15
N TRP A 185 -23.16 -8.96 -7.37
CA TRP A 185 -23.33 -8.87 -5.93
C TRP A 185 -24.17 -7.63 -5.57
N LYS A 186 -25.30 -7.84 -4.89
CA LYS A 186 -26.08 -6.75 -4.26
C LYS A 186 -25.37 -6.28 -2.99
N MET A 187 -24.24 -5.57 -3.14
CA MET A 187 -23.45 -5.03 -2.03
C MET A 187 -23.85 -3.59 -1.63
N PHE A 188 -24.82 -3.00 -2.31
CA PHE A 188 -25.29 -1.65 -2.04
C PHE A 188 -26.68 -1.67 -1.43
N GLY A 189 -26.82 -1.11 -0.24
CA GLY A 189 -28.12 -0.70 0.28
C GLY A 189 -28.79 0.26 -0.71
N SER A 190 -30.10 0.14 -0.87
CA SER A 190 -30.93 0.81 -1.90
C SER A 190 -30.60 2.29 -2.16
N SER A 191 -30.29 3.08 -1.13
CA SER A 191 -29.93 4.51 -1.33
C SER A 191 -28.52 4.76 -1.88
N LYS A 192 -27.57 3.85 -1.66
CA LYS A 192 -26.16 4.04 -2.09
C LYS A 192 -25.88 3.50 -3.49
N ALA A 193 -26.68 2.54 -3.95
CA ALA A 193 -26.71 2.15 -5.37
C ALA A 193 -27.05 3.37 -6.25
N ARG A 194 -27.99 4.23 -5.80
CA ARG A 194 -28.42 5.43 -6.54
C ARG A 194 -27.35 6.52 -6.67
N PHE A 195 -26.44 6.68 -5.70
CA PHE A 195 -25.35 7.67 -5.78
C PHE A 195 -24.26 7.24 -6.77
N LEU A 196 -24.02 5.93 -6.89
CA LEU A 196 -23.07 5.36 -7.85
C LEU A 196 -23.68 5.15 -9.24
N GLU A 197 -24.97 4.83 -9.33
CA GLU A 197 -25.74 4.91 -10.59
C GLU A 197 -25.77 6.34 -11.14
N ALA A 198 -25.82 7.37 -10.28
CA ALA A 198 -25.71 8.77 -10.71
C ALA A 198 -24.30 9.17 -11.20
N LEU A 199 -23.24 8.48 -10.76
CA LEU A 199 -21.86 8.68 -11.25
C LEU A 199 -21.58 7.93 -12.55
N CYS A 200 -22.28 6.82 -12.80
CA CYS A 200 -22.19 6.03 -14.03
C CYS A 200 -23.22 6.45 -15.09
N GLY A 201 -24.20 7.29 -14.71
CA GLY A 201 -25.29 7.76 -15.57
C GLY A 201 -25.28 9.27 -15.84
N ALA A 202 -24.11 9.90 -15.91
CA ALA A 202 -23.94 11.30 -16.33
C ALA A 202 -22.86 11.43 -17.41
#